data_AF-A0A163JIT3-F1
#
_entry.id   AF-A0A163JIT3-F1
#
_cell.length_a   1.000
_cell.length_b   1.000
_cell.length_c   1.000
_cell.angle_alpha   90.00
_cell.angle_beta   90.00
_cell.angle_gamma   90.00
#
_symmetry.space_group_name_H-M   'P 1'
#
loop_
_entity.id
_entity.type
_entity.pdbx_description
1 polymer ?
#
loop_
_entity_poly.entity_id
_entity_poly.type
_entity_poly.pdbx_seq_one_letter_code
_entity_poly.pdbx_strand_id
1 'polypeptide(L)'
;MDWISSQVKHFYTCSPPSLKVSLPPMVTLEPLAPVVPIQCEGCVLPCSSHDRIPAHLNIDQTRSLHNTVTPYSLHLIVFTGRSDWPGHIEDEELTGALMDCLDRRRKSPQQQQGRSAQNTFHLYGLTKTEQQQQKQQQQQETKQYRVLVTNASLPSQYSTKGVDILVLPDNKIVANVTRKRIEGFVDLVYGQSASDFDIHPSPWSNLILVCGHRRKDKRCGTIGPMLQQAFDQALEQHSMGTQCQVMLVSHLGGHAFAGNVVLYTHQGLRSIWYGRITPCHCLNIVRYSLCQDHVLQEFSKVDRMDTGALKVPVNVSTSFSKNECTDCYVLKQARNAAKCACSGERGKESRFHHSNCQTATWKKGPT
;
A
#
# COMPACT_ATOMS: atom_id res chain seq x y z
N MET A 1 34.60 -16.74 -42.33
CA MET A 1 34.23 -15.81 -41.24
C MET A 1 32.71 -15.68 -41.04
N ASP A 2 31.91 -16.32 -41.90
CA ASP A 2 30.45 -16.13 -41.92
C ASP A 2 29.69 -16.89 -40.83
N TRP A 3 30.28 -17.95 -40.27
CA TRP A 3 29.69 -18.68 -39.15
C TRP A 3 29.65 -17.85 -37.86
N ILE A 4 30.74 -17.13 -37.54
CA ILE A 4 30.81 -16.26 -36.36
C ILE A 4 29.85 -15.06 -36.52
N SER A 5 29.75 -14.50 -37.74
CA SER A 5 28.81 -13.40 -38.03
C SER A 5 27.34 -13.81 -37.89
N SER A 6 26.99 -15.06 -38.23
CA SER A 6 25.63 -15.58 -38.06
C SER A 6 25.28 -15.85 -36.58
N GLN A 7 26.25 -16.34 -35.79
CA GLN A 7 26.08 -16.57 -34.36
C GLN A 7 25.92 -15.25 -33.59
N VAL A 8 26.69 -14.21 -33.93
CA VAL A 8 26.60 -12.90 -33.27
C VAL A 8 25.27 -12.19 -33.57
N LYS A 9 24.71 -12.32 -34.77
CA LYS A 9 23.38 -11.75 -35.08
C LYS A 9 22.26 -12.34 -34.23
N HIS A 10 22.39 -13.60 -33.79
CA HIS A 10 21.39 -14.25 -32.93
C HIS A 10 21.41 -13.74 -31.47
N PHE A 11 22.55 -13.22 -31.00
CA PHE A 11 22.66 -12.62 -29.66
C PHE A 11 22.05 -11.21 -29.58
N TYR A 12 21.91 -10.51 -30.70
CA TYR A 12 21.40 -9.12 -30.74
C TYR A 12 19.98 -8.97 -31.33
N THR A 13 19.29 -10.06 -31.69
CA THR A 13 17.89 -10.02 -32.17
C THR A 13 16.85 -10.41 -31.12
N CYS A 14 17.23 -10.56 -29.86
CA CYS A 14 16.25 -10.54 -28.78
C CYS A 14 15.76 -9.10 -28.60
N SER A 15 14.63 -8.77 -29.22
CA SER A 15 13.77 -7.73 -28.66
C SER A 15 13.61 -8.06 -27.17
N PRO A 16 13.83 -7.10 -26.25
CA PRO A 16 13.62 -7.38 -24.83
C PRO A 16 12.22 -8.01 -24.71
N PRO A 17 12.06 -9.14 -24.00
CA PRO A 17 10.73 -9.66 -23.76
C PRO A 17 9.96 -8.48 -23.21
N SER A 18 8.91 -8.04 -23.92
CA SER A 18 8.04 -7.01 -23.39
C SER A 18 7.60 -7.57 -22.04
N LEU A 19 8.18 -7.06 -20.96
CA LEU A 19 7.73 -7.33 -19.61
C LEU A 19 6.32 -6.76 -19.64
N LYS A 20 5.36 -7.62 -20.00
CA LYS A 20 3.97 -7.38 -19.71
C LYS A 20 3.95 -7.45 -18.20
N VAL A 21 4.17 -6.29 -17.59
CA VAL A 21 3.82 -6.04 -16.20
C VAL A 21 2.31 -6.25 -16.18
N SER A 22 1.91 -7.51 -15.97
CA SER A 22 0.53 -7.85 -15.68
C SER A 22 0.24 -7.15 -14.37
N LEU A 23 -0.58 -6.10 -14.45
CA LEU A 23 -1.09 -5.45 -13.26
C LEU A 23 -1.66 -6.53 -12.32
N PRO A 24 -1.41 -6.45 -11.01
CA PRO A 24 -2.18 -7.25 -10.08
C PRO A 24 -3.67 -6.98 -10.34
N PRO A 25 -4.53 -8.02 -10.26
CA PRO A 25 -5.96 -7.84 -10.47
C PRO A 25 -6.46 -6.72 -9.56
N MET A 26 -7.35 -5.85 -10.08
CA MET A 26 -8.01 -4.83 -9.23
C MET A 26 -8.68 -5.56 -8.07
N VAL A 27 -8.07 -5.49 -6.89
CA VAL A 27 -8.59 -6.13 -5.69
C VAL A 27 -9.76 -5.28 -5.22
N THR A 28 -10.97 -5.81 -5.36
CA THR A 28 -12.12 -5.25 -4.64
C THR A 28 -11.91 -5.54 -3.17
N LEU A 29 -11.58 -4.50 -2.42
CA LEU A 29 -11.35 -4.57 -1.00
C LEU A 29 -12.69 -4.59 -0.26
N GLU A 30 -12.90 -5.61 0.57
CA GLU A 30 -14.10 -5.70 1.41
C GLU A 30 -14.18 -4.53 2.40
N PRO A 31 -15.38 -4.10 2.82
CA PRO A 31 -15.52 -3.11 3.88
C PRO A 31 -14.83 -3.55 5.17
N LEU A 32 -14.18 -2.61 5.87
CA LEU A 32 -13.53 -2.88 7.16
C LEU A 32 -14.58 -3.22 8.22
N ALA A 33 -14.39 -4.33 8.92
CA ALA A 33 -15.23 -4.69 10.06
C ALA A 33 -14.90 -3.78 11.27
N PRO A 34 -15.91 -3.24 11.98
CA PRO A 34 -15.68 -2.38 13.12
C PRO A 34 -15.22 -3.20 14.34
N VAL A 35 -14.31 -2.64 15.12
CA VAL A 35 -13.88 -3.16 16.43
C VAL A 35 -14.06 -2.06 17.46
N VAL A 36 -14.60 -2.44 18.62
CA VAL A 36 -14.55 -1.62 19.82
C VAL A 36 -13.19 -1.89 20.48
N PRO A 37 -12.26 -0.93 20.49
CA PRO A 37 -10.93 -1.18 21.02
C PRO A 37 -10.99 -1.34 22.54
N ILE A 38 -10.15 -2.24 23.04
CA ILE A 38 -9.89 -2.35 24.48
C ILE A 38 -8.82 -1.31 24.82
N GLN A 39 -9.06 -0.48 25.84
CA GLN A 39 -8.04 0.46 26.29
C GLN A 39 -6.80 -0.30 26.75
N CYS A 40 -5.69 -0.06 26.04
CA CYS A 40 -4.36 -0.49 26.42
C CYS A 40 -4.20 -2.04 26.54
N GLU A 41 -4.60 -2.80 25.52
CA GLU A 41 -4.53 -4.29 25.48
C GLU A 41 -3.10 -4.83 25.75
N GLY A 42 -2.07 -4.05 25.45
CA GLY A 42 -0.66 -4.39 25.71
C GLY A 42 -0.06 -3.77 26.98
N CYS A 43 -0.84 -3.10 27.84
CA CYS A 43 -0.33 -2.48 29.07
C CYS A 43 -0.76 -3.23 30.32
N VAL A 44 0.06 -3.13 31.37
CA VAL A 44 -0.41 -3.30 32.76
C VAL A 44 -1.23 -2.06 33.12
N LEU A 45 -2.46 -2.23 33.62
CA LEU A 45 -3.30 -1.11 34.07
C LEU A 45 -2.97 -0.74 35.52
N PRO A 46 -2.75 0.55 35.85
CA PRO A 46 -2.74 1.72 34.95
C PRO A 46 -1.49 1.80 34.06
N CYS A 47 -1.67 2.16 32.78
CA CYS A 47 -0.58 2.06 31.80
C CYS A 47 0.67 2.88 32.18
N SER A 48 1.79 2.18 32.29
CA SER A 48 3.13 2.69 32.63
C SER A 48 4.21 2.21 31.64
N SER A 49 3.84 1.42 30.62
CA SER A 49 4.76 0.87 29.62
C SER A 49 5.14 1.87 28.53
N HIS A 50 4.49 3.03 28.47
CA HIS A 50 4.79 4.09 27.52
C HIS A 50 4.45 5.47 28.09
N ASP A 51 4.99 6.51 27.46
CA ASP A 51 4.74 7.89 27.83
C ASP A 51 3.25 8.27 27.70
N ARG A 52 2.76 9.04 28.66
CA ARG A 52 1.38 9.56 28.65
C ARG A 52 1.33 10.89 27.91
N ILE A 53 0.29 11.08 27.12
CA ILE A 53 0.06 12.38 26.47
C ILE A 53 -0.14 13.45 27.56
N PRO A 54 0.62 14.56 27.52
CA PRO A 54 0.48 15.60 28.52
C PRO A 54 -0.93 16.22 28.53
N ALA A 55 -1.59 16.25 29.69
CA ALA A 55 -2.96 16.73 29.83
C ALA A 55 -3.17 18.20 29.43
N HIS A 56 -2.10 19.01 29.44
CA HIS A 56 -2.14 20.41 29.01
C HIS A 56 -2.23 20.58 27.48
N LEU A 57 -2.06 19.50 26.72
CA LEU A 57 -2.35 19.50 25.29
C LEU A 57 -3.87 19.49 25.13
N ASN A 58 -4.45 20.65 24.83
CA ASN A 58 -5.89 20.83 24.60
C ASN A 58 -6.32 20.12 23.30
N ILE A 59 -6.38 18.78 23.33
CA ILE A 59 -6.91 17.95 22.27
C ILE A 59 -8.42 17.95 22.42
N ASP A 60 -9.11 18.26 21.34
CA ASP A 60 -10.56 18.21 21.27
C ASP A 60 -11.03 16.77 21.39
N GLN A 61 -11.74 16.45 22.48
CA GLN A 61 -12.35 15.14 22.72
C GLN A 61 -13.87 15.13 22.47
N THR A 62 -14.46 16.26 22.08
CA THR A 62 -15.92 16.45 22.09
C THR A 62 -16.54 16.43 20.70
N ARG A 63 -15.89 17.06 19.70
CA ARG A 63 -16.43 17.08 18.33
C ARG A 63 -16.33 15.69 17.69
N SER A 64 -17.23 15.40 16.75
CA SER A 64 -17.16 14.18 15.97
C SER A 64 -15.89 14.14 15.10
N LEU A 65 -15.27 12.96 15.01
CA LEU A 65 -14.16 12.71 14.06
C LEU A 65 -14.68 12.39 12.66
N HIS A 66 -15.93 11.90 12.54
CA HIS A 66 -16.49 11.46 11.28
C HIS A 66 -16.52 12.58 10.24
N ASN A 67 -16.10 12.25 9.02
CA ASN A 67 -16.06 13.13 7.86
C ASN A 67 -15.23 14.40 8.06
N THR A 68 -14.20 14.34 8.91
CA THR A 68 -13.26 15.45 9.13
C THR A 68 -12.07 15.47 8.16
N VAL A 69 -11.96 14.46 7.30
CA VAL A 69 -10.92 14.37 6.26
C VAL A 69 -11.50 14.84 4.93
N THR A 70 -10.86 15.83 4.31
CA THR A 70 -11.19 16.24 2.96
C THR A 70 -10.79 15.13 1.97
N PRO A 71 -11.74 14.59 1.17
CA PRO A 71 -11.42 13.55 0.19
C PRO A 71 -10.31 13.98 -0.76
N TYR A 72 -9.41 13.05 -1.07
CA TYR A 72 -8.31 13.22 -2.01
C TYR A 72 -8.17 11.95 -2.84
N SER A 73 -7.53 12.07 -3.99
CA SER A 73 -7.38 10.98 -4.95
C SER A 73 -5.93 10.59 -5.18
N LEU A 74 -5.03 11.48 -4.80
CA LEU A 74 -3.60 11.27 -4.86
C LEU A 74 -2.97 11.78 -3.58
N HIS A 75 -2.03 11.02 -3.03
CA HIS A 75 -1.16 11.49 -1.96
C HIS A 75 0.29 11.41 -2.44
N LEU A 76 0.94 12.56 -2.47
CA LEU A 76 2.36 12.73 -2.76
C LEU A 76 3.10 12.90 -1.43
N ILE A 77 3.98 11.94 -1.12
CA ILE A 77 4.77 11.94 0.10
C ILE A 77 6.23 12.23 -0.27
N VAL A 78 6.72 13.41 0.11
CA VAL A 78 8.05 13.92 -0.24
C VAL A 78 9.08 13.49 0.81
N PHE A 79 10.09 12.71 0.42
CA PHE A 79 11.09 12.15 1.34
C PHE A 79 12.20 13.15 1.66
N THR A 80 11.86 14.10 2.53
CA THR A 80 12.75 15.21 2.91
C THR A 80 13.87 14.82 3.87
N GLY A 81 13.77 13.67 4.55
CA GLY A 81 14.73 13.26 5.59
C GLY A 81 14.71 14.12 6.86
N ARG A 82 13.69 14.96 7.03
CA ARG A 82 13.59 15.93 8.14
C ARG A 82 12.41 15.59 9.05
N SER A 83 12.56 15.82 10.36
CA SER A 83 11.48 15.67 11.34
C SER A 83 10.80 17.00 11.73
N ASP A 84 11.26 18.12 11.18
CA ASP A 84 10.67 19.44 11.38
C ASP A 84 10.73 20.28 10.09
N TRP A 85 9.60 20.91 9.76
CA TRP A 85 9.35 21.68 8.54
C TRP A 85 8.78 23.05 8.90
N PRO A 86 8.89 24.07 8.03
CA PRO A 86 8.26 25.37 8.29
C PRO A 86 6.77 25.23 8.60
N GLY A 87 6.18 26.21 9.30
CA GLY A 87 4.77 26.15 9.70
C GLY A 87 3.81 25.95 8.52
N HIS A 88 4.18 26.45 7.34
CA HIS A 88 3.55 26.16 6.06
C HIS A 88 4.55 25.37 5.21
N ILE A 89 4.18 24.18 4.73
CA ILE A 89 5.10 23.34 3.95
C ILE A 89 5.42 23.95 2.58
N GLU A 90 4.57 24.89 2.14
CA GLU A 90 4.74 25.73 0.97
C GLU A 90 5.99 26.63 1.09
N ASP A 91 6.45 26.94 2.30
CA ASP A 91 7.66 27.74 2.52
C ASP A 91 8.95 26.91 2.31
N GLU A 92 8.84 25.60 2.10
CA GLU A 92 9.98 24.77 1.71
C GLU A 92 10.21 24.87 0.20
N GLU A 93 11.46 25.08 -0.25
CA GLU A 93 11.77 25.40 -1.65
C GLU A 93 11.19 24.40 -2.66
N LEU A 94 11.40 23.10 -2.46
CA LEU A 94 10.97 22.08 -3.40
C LEU A 94 9.46 21.79 -3.29
N THR A 95 8.96 21.63 -2.07
CA THR A 95 7.55 21.33 -1.80
C THR A 95 6.64 22.51 -2.17
N GLY A 96 7.05 23.74 -1.88
CA GLY A 96 6.38 24.96 -2.34
C GLY A 96 6.30 25.03 -3.85
N ALA A 97 7.43 24.82 -4.55
CA ALA A 97 7.43 24.80 -6.01
C ALA A 97 6.53 23.69 -6.59
N LEU A 98 6.44 22.53 -5.94
CA LEU A 98 5.53 21.44 -6.31
C LEU A 98 4.06 21.84 -6.13
N MET A 99 3.71 22.37 -4.96
CA MET A 99 2.34 22.80 -4.66
C MET A 99 1.90 23.95 -5.58
N ASP A 100 2.77 24.90 -5.86
CA ASP A 100 2.53 25.97 -6.84
C ASP A 100 2.28 25.42 -8.25
N CYS A 101 3.05 24.41 -8.67
CA CYS A 101 2.87 23.77 -9.98
C CYS A 101 1.52 23.03 -10.07
N LEU A 102 1.15 22.29 -9.03
CA LEU A 102 -0.16 21.64 -8.92
C LEU A 102 -1.30 22.67 -8.95
N ASP A 103 -1.15 23.79 -8.25
CA ASP A 103 -2.15 24.85 -8.21
C ASP A 103 -2.30 25.60 -9.54
N ARG A 104 -1.21 25.89 -10.25
CA ARG A 104 -1.27 26.47 -11.61
C ARG A 104 -2.02 25.54 -12.55
N ARG A 105 -1.72 24.24 -12.50
CA ARG A 105 -2.41 23.23 -13.31
C ARG A 105 -3.91 23.17 -12.98
N ARG A 106 -4.26 23.28 -11.69
CA ARG A 106 -5.65 23.30 -11.21
C ARG A 106 -6.43 24.51 -11.72
N LYS A 107 -5.80 25.70 -11.78
CA LYS A 107 -6.44 26.98 -12.16
C LYS A 107 -6.53 27.21 -13.67
N SER A 108 -5.73 26.53 -14.49
CA SER A 108 -5.70 26.72 -15.95
C SER A 108 -6.21 25.53 -16.78
N PRO A 109 -7.49 25.10 -16.68
CA PRO A 109 -8.04 24.06 -17.57
C PRO A 109 -8.15 24.50 -19.04
N GLN A 110 -8.36 25.79 -19.32
CA GLN A 110 -8.78 26.28 -20.65
C GLN A 110 -7.63 26.58 -21.64
N GLN A 111 -6.38 26.79 -21.20
CA GLN A 111 -5.23 26.95 -22.11
C GLN A 111 -4.72 25.61 -22.70
N GLN A 112 -5.46 24.52 -22.46
CA GLN A 112 -5.11 23.15 -22.88
C GLN A 112 -5.74 22.71 -24.20
N GLN A 113 -6.31 23.63 -25.00
CA GLN A 113 -7.01 23.30 -26.28
C GLN A 113 -6.10 22.73 -27.41
N GLY A 114 -4.84 22.39 -27.13
CA GLY A 114 -3.95 21.66 -28.05
C GLY A 114 -3.22 20.47 -27.42
N ARG A 115 -3.47 20.15 -26.15
CA ARG A 115 -2.89 19.00 -25.45
C ARG A 115 -4.04 18.06 -25.09
N SER A 116 -3.96 16.81 -25.56
CA SER A 116 -4.92 15.70 -25.32
C SER A 116 -5.72 15.86 -24.02
N ALA A 117 -7.06 15.72 -24.12
CA ALA A 117 -8.05 15.78 -23.05
C ALA A 117 -7.85 14.68 -21.98
N GLN A 118 -6.75 14.74 -21.24
CA GLN A 118 -6.35 13.82 -20.18
C GLN A 118 -6.05 14.63 -18.93
N ASN A 119 -7.10 15.24 -18.36
CA ASN A 119 -7.12 15.74 -16.97
C ASN A 119 -7.54 14.63 -15.98
N THR A 120 -7.59 13.38 -16.45
CA THR A 120 -7.87 12.19 -15.66
C THR A 120 -6.57 11.70 -15.01
N PHE A 121 -6.58 11.58 -13.69
CA PHE A 121 -5.56 10.81 -12.98
C PHE A 121 -5.54 9.38 -13.56
N HIS A 122 -4.38 8.96 -14.05
CA HIS A 122 -4.20 7.63 -14.64
C HIS A 122 -3.39 6.76 -13.69
N LEU A 123 -4.01 5.70 -13.15
CA LEU A 123 -3.29 4.67 -12.41
C LEU A 123 -2.20 4.10 -13.34
N TYR A 124 -0.93 4.26 -12.95
CA TYR A 124 0.18 3.91 -13.82
C TYR A 124 0.23 2.39 -14.02
N GLY A 125 0.08 1.95 -15.28
CA GLY A 125 0.19 0.56 -15.70
C GLY A 125 -1.11 -0.04 -16.27
N LEU A 126 -2.23 0.69 -16.29
CA LEU A 126 -3.46 0.23 -16.93
C LEU A 126 -3.29 0.07 -18.44
N THR A 127 -3.84 -1.01 -18.99
CA THR A 127 -3.90 -1.25 -20.43
C THR A 127 -4.77 -0.19 -21.11
N LYS A 128 -4.55 0.05 -22.41
CA LYS A 128 -5.33 1.02 -23.20
C LYS A 128 -6.85 0.78 -23.11
N THR A 129 -7.27 -0.47 -22.93
CA THR A 129 -8.67 -0.88 -22.78
C THR A 129 -9.25 -0.51 -21.42
N GLU A 130 -8.49 -0.71 -20.33
CA GLU A 130 -8.90 -0.32 -18.97
C GLU A 130 -8.93 1.20 -18.82
N GLN A 131 -8.02 1.92 -19.49
CA GLN A 131 -8.03 3.37 -19.58
C GLN A 131 -9.28 3.90 -20.31
N GLN A 132 -9.82 3.18 -21.30
CA GLN A 132 -11.05 3.56 -22.00
C GLN A 132 -12.30 3.33 -21.14
N GLN A 133 -12.35 2.24 -20.35
CA GLN A 133 -13.45 1.98 -19.42
C GLN A 133 -13.50 3.01 -18.28
N GLN A 134 -12.35 3.42 -17.74
CA GLN A 134 -12.27 4.55 -16.79
C GLN A 134 -12.75 5.86 -17.41
N LYS A 135 -12.39 6.16 -18.66
CA LYS A 135 -12.84 7.38 -19.36
C LYS A 135 -14.36 7.44 -19.51
N GLN A 136 -15.03 6.30 -19.76
CA GLN A 136 -16.48 6.24 -19.90
C GLN A 136 -17.21 6.44 -18.55
N GLN A 137 -16.67 5.91 -17.45
CA GLN A 137 -17.25 6.14 -16.11
C GLN A 137 -16.97 7.57 -15.57
N GLN A 138 -15.83 8.17 -15.91
CA GLN A 138 -15.47 9.51 -15.44
C GLN A 138 -16.15 10.66 -16.19
N GLN A 139 -16.71 10.43 -17.39
CA GLN A 139 -17.47 11.46 -18.10
C GLN A 139 -18.77 11.87 -17.39
N GLN A 140 -19.23 11.11 -16.39
CA GLN A 140 -20.45 11.41 -15.63
C GLN A 140 -20.25 12.21 -14.33
N GLU A 141 -19.02 12.38 -13.84
CA GLU A 141 -18.73 13.23 -12.68
C GLU A 141 -17.54 14.15 -12.96
N THR A 142 -17.77 15.46 -13.06
CA THR A 142 -16.74 16.50 -13.15
C THR A 142 -16.04 16.72 -11.80
N LYS A 143 -15.57 15.65 -11.15
CA LYS A 143 -14.95 15.72 -9.84
C LYS A 143 -13.47 16.04 -9.97
N GLN A 144 -13.11 17.27 -9.63
CA GLN A 144 -11.71 17.70 -9.58
C GLN A 144 -10.96 16.90 -8.51
N TYR A 145 -10.00 16.08 -8.92
CA TYR A 145 -9.21 15.22 -8.04
C TYR A 145 -8.26 16.06 -7.15
N ARG A 146 -8.48 16.04 -5.83
CA ARG A 146 -7.59 16.70 -4.86
C ARG A 146 -6.30 15.90 -4.69
N VAL A 147 -5.17 16.59 -4.74
CA VAL A 147 -3.84 16.05 -4.42
C VAL A 147 -3.48 16.46 -2.98
N LEU A 148 -3.24 15.48 -2.12
CA LEU A 148 -2.65 15.68 -0.81
C LEU A 148 -1.13 15.66 -0.96
N VAL A 149 -0.43 16.62 -0.36
CA VAL A 149 1.04 16.66 -0.33
C VAL A 149 1.46 16.66 1.13
N THR A 150 2.39 15.78 1.48
CA THR A 150 3.04 15.79 2.79
C THR A 150 4.55 15.61 2.64
N ASN A 151 5.30 16.24 3.55
CA ASN A 151 6.71 15.94 3.71
C ASN A 151 6.85 14.81 4.72
N ALA A 152 7.82 13.92 4.49
CA ALA A 152 8.12 12.80 5.37
C ALA A 152 9.52 12.87 5.94
N SER A 153 9.68 12.31 7.13
CA SER A 153 10.96 12.19 7.83
C SER A 153 11.90 11.16 7.23
N LEU A 154 11.41 10.35 6.31
CA LEU A 154 12.23 9.39 5.59
C LEU A 154 13.16 10.14 4.61
N PRO A 155 14.47 9.85 4.59
CA PRO A 155 15.36 10.39 3.57
C PRO A 155 15.08 9.74 2.21
N SER A 156 15.46 10.44 1.15
CA SER A 156 15.44 9.85 -0.19
C SER A 156 16.40 8.66 -0.27
N GLN A 157 15.94 7.57 -0.88
CA GLN A 157 16.64 6.29 -0.98
C GLN A 157 17.27 6.08 -2.36
N TYR A 158 16.62 6.58 -3.41
CA TYR A 158 17.01 6.35 -4.81
C TYR A 158 17.58 7.61 -5.47
N SER A 159 17.15 8.80 -5.04
CA SER A 159 17.65 10.07 -5.57
C SER A 159 19.14 10.25 -5.34
N THR A 160 19.87 10.49 -6.43
CA THR A 160 21.24 11.03 -6.39
C THR A 160 21.24 12.56 -6.34
N LYS A 161 20.18 13.19 -6.87
CA LYS A 161 19.97 14.65 -6.85
C LYS A 161 18.49 14.96 -6.64
N GLY A 162 18.19 15.86 -5.72
CA GLY A 162 16.80 16.20 -5.39
C GLY A 162 16.20 15.24 -4.37
N VAL A 163 14.92 14.92 -4.53
CA VAL A 163 14.17 14.09 -3.57
C VAL A 163 13.39 12.98 -4.26
N ASP A 164 13.14 11.93 -3.48
CA ASP A 164 12.17 10.89 -3.80
C ASP A 164 10.76 11.33 -3.40
N ILE A 165 9.78 11.04 -4.25
CA ILE A 165 8.36 11.25 -3.95
C ILE A 165 7.63 9.92 -4.10
N LEU A 166 7.04 9.43 -3.02
CA LEU A 166 6.13 8.29 -3.03
C LEU A 166 4.74 8.75 -3.49
N VAL A 167 4.24 8.10 -4.53
CA VAL A 167 2.96 8.36 -5.18
C VAL A 167 1.97 7.28 -4.78
N LEU A 168 0.90 7.66 -4.08
CA LEU A 168 -0.21 6.77 -3.69
C LEU A 168 -1.50 7.19 -4.41
N PRO A 169 -2.30 6.23 -4.92
CA PRO A 169 -2.34 4.81 -4.56
C PRO A 169 -1.36 3.90 -5.33
N ASP A 170 -0.61 4.42 -6.30
CA ASP A 170 0.25 3.62 -7.19
C ASP A 170 1.39 2.86 -6.50
N ASN A 171 1.69 3.21 -5.24
CA ASN A 171 2.76 2.64 -4.41
C ASN A 171 4.13 2.63 -5.10
N LYS A 172 4.45 3.73 -5.78
CA LYS A 172 5.69 3.92 -6.54
C LYS A 172 6.44 5.14 -6.06
N ILE A 173 7.75 5.01 -6.03
CA ILE A 173 8.67 6.08 -5.69
C ILE A 173 9.25 6.63 -6.98
N VAL A 174 9.04 7.93 -7.21
CA VAL A 174 9.64 8.66 -8.31
C VAL A 174 10.88 9.36 -7.78
N ALA A 175 12.04 8.97 -8.30
CA ALA A 175 13.33 9.46 -7.84
C ALA A 175 13.83 10.66 -8.67
N ASN A 176 14.83 11.33 -8.13
CA ASN A 176 15.53 12.45 -8.74
C ASN A 176 14.61 13.64 -9.07
N VAL A 177 13.58 13.88 -8.25
CA VAL A 177 12.70 15.06 -8.40
C VAL A 177 13.44 16.28 -7.88
N THR A 178 13.80 17.18 -8.79
CA THR A 178 14.47 18.45 -8.47
C THR A 178 13.54 19.60 -8.83
N ARG A 179 13.84 20.81 -8.34
CA ARG A 179 13.08 22.01 -8.66
C ARG A 179 12.87 22.22 -10.18
N LYS A 180 13.89 21.92 -10.99
CA LYS A 180 13.82 22.02 -12.46
C LYS A 180 12.95 20.96 -13.13
N ARG A 181 12.66 19.86 -12.43
CA ARG A 181 11.91 18.70 -12.95
C ARG A 181 10.48 18.63 -12.43
N ILE A 182 10.06 19.55 -11.57
CA ILE A 182 8.71 19.54 -10.97
C ILE A 182 7.60 19.53 -12.03
N GLU A 183 7.73 20.33 -13.09
CA GLU A 183 6.72 20.37 -14.15
C GLU A 183 6.58 19.02 -14.85
N GLY A 184 7.70 18.40 -15.22
CA GLY A 184 7.71 17.05 -15.78
C GLY A 184 7.15 16.00 -14.81
N PHE A 185 7.45 16.13 -13.51
CA PHE A 185 6.92 15.22 -12.48
C PHE A 185 5.40 15.33 -12.37
N VAL A 186 4.87 16.55 -12.34
CA VAL A 186 3.42 16.79 -12.33
C VAL A 186 2.80 16.22 -13.60
N ASP A 187 3.40 16.45 -14.77
CA ASP A 187 2.93 15.86 -16.02
C ASP A 187 2.90 14.32 -15.98
N LEU A 188 3.93 13.67 -15.44
CA LEU A 188 3.97 12.22 -15.23
C LEU A 188 2.82 11.72 -14.35
N VAL A 189 2.57 12.40 -13.21
CA VAL A 189 1.50 12.07 -12.25
C VAL A 189 0.10 12.18 -12.88
N TYR A 190 -0.07 13.08 -13.85
CA TYR A 190 -1.30 13.21 -14.63
C TYR A 190 -1.29 12.39 -15.94
N GLY A 191 -0.37 11.41 -16.06
CA GLY A 191 -0.34 10.46 -17.17
C GLY A 191 0.18 11.03 -18.49
N GLN A 192 0.87 12.17 -18.47
CA GLN A 192 1.50 12.75 -19.65
C GLN A 192 2.93 12.23 -19.80
N SER A 193 3.29 11.82 -21.01
CA SER A 193 4.61 11.29 -21.35
C SER A 193 5.61 12.44 -21.53
N ALA A 194 5.96 13.13 -20.46
CA ALA A 194 6.72 14.39 -20.53
C ALA A 194 8.18 14.27 -20.05
N SER A 195 8.57 13.21 -19.33
CA SER A 195 9.89 13.17 -18.69
C SER A 195 10.36 11.77 -18.26
N ASP A 196 11.66 11.53 -18.42
CA ASP A 196 12.34 10.29 -18.02
C ASP A 196 12.68 10.34 -16.52
N PHE A 197 11.77 9.87 -15.67
CA PHE A 197 12.05 9.65 -14.25
C PHE A 197 12.41 8.19 -13.97
N ASP A 198 13.29 7.99 -13.00
CA ASP A 198 13.53 6.67 -12.42
C ASP A 198 12.37 6.35 -11.48
N ILE A 199 11.64 5.28 -11.78
CA ILE A 199 10.46 4.84 -11.03
C ILE A 199 10.77 3.51 -10.37
N HIS A 200 10.61 3.47 -9.06
CA HIS A 200 10.87 2.30 -8.24
C HIS A 200 9.58 1.83 -7.55
N PRO A 201 9.35 0.53 -7.39
CA PRO A 201 8.30 0.06 -6.50
C PRO A 201 8.64 0.45 -5.06
N SER A 202 7.63 0.86 -4.29
CA SER A 202 7.78 0.99 -2.83
C SER A 202 8.11 -0.38 -2.23
N PRO A 203 9.09 -0.48 -1.30
CA PRO A 203 9.43 -1.75 -0.66
C PRO A 203 8.39 -2.18 0.38
N TRP A 204 7.44 -1.32 0.75
CA TRP A 204 6.46 -1.58 1.82
C TRP A 204 5.08 -1.91 1.27
N SER A 205 4.43 -2.90 1.90
CA SER A 205 3.03 -3.23 1.65
C SER A 205 2.08 -2.36 2.47
N ASN A 206 2.56 -1.84 3.60
CA ASN A 206 1.78 -0.99 4.50
C ASN A 206 2.59 0.25 4.93
N LEU A 207 1.92 1.37 5.17
CA LEU A 207 2.54 2.59 5.68
C LEU A 207 1.73 3.12 6.87
N ILE A 208 2.42 3.62 7.89
CA ILE A 208 1.82 4.37 8.99
C ILE A 208 2.40 5.78 8.97
N LEU A 209 1.59 6.75 8.58
CA LEU A 209 1.97 8.16 8.54
C LEU A 209 1.46 8.84 9.79
N VAL A 210 2.38 9.39 10.60
CA VAL A 210 2.05 10.05 11.87
C VAL A 210 2.32 11.54 11.74
N CYS A 211 1.31 12.38 12.01
CA CYS A 211 1.52 13.83 11.96
C CYS A 211 2.46 14.29 13.09
N GLY A 212 3.66 14.77 12.73
CA GLY A 212 4.70 15.24 13.66
C GLY A 212 4.99 16.74 13.55
N HIS A 213 4.12 17.52 12.89
CA HIS A 213 4.44 18.89 12.43
C HIS A 213 4.42 19.95 13.54
N ARG A 214 5.51 20.01 14.33
CA ARG A 214 5.64 20.88 15.51
C ARG A 214 5.44 22.37 15.24
N ARG A 215 6.06 22.90 14.18
CA ARG A 215 5.94 24.33 13.84
C ARG A 215 4.55 24.73 13.35
N LYS A 216 3.74 23.78 12.87
CA LYS A 216 2.33 24.01 12.56
C LYS A 216 1.45 23.94 13.81
N ASP A 217 1.64 22.90 14.62
CA ASP A 217 0.88 22.69 15.84
C ASP A 217 1.70 21.93 16.89
N LYS A 218 1.81 22.51 18.09
CA LYS A 218 2.57 21.93 19.22
C LYS A 218 2.05 20.55 19.61
N ARG A 219 0.74 20.28 19.51
CA ARG A 219 0.15 18.99 19.89
C ARG A 219 0.67 17.89 18.97
N CYS A 220 0.63 18.09 17.66
CA CYS A 220 1.18 17.15 16.69
C CYS A 220 2.69 16.96 16.88
N GLY A 221 3.43 18.05 17.11
CA GLY A 221 4.87 17.99 17.37
C GLY A 221 5.26 17.26 18.67
N THR A 222 4.35 17.18 19.64
CA THR A 222 4.58 16.45 20.90
C THR A 222 4.17 14.98 20.77
N ILE A 223 2.98 14.73 20.21
CA ILE A 223 2.39 13.38 20.13
C ILE A 223 3.02 12.55 19.01
N GLY A 224 3.42 13.16 17.90
CA GLY A 224 3.93 12.46 16.73
C GLY A 224 5.10 11.51 17.05
N PRO A 225 6.21 11.99 17.66
CA PRO A 225 7.32 11.13 18.05
C PRO A 225 6.94 10.00 19.01
N MET A 226 6.03 10.27 19.97
CA MET A 226 5.53 9.26 20.90
C MET A 226 4.80 8.12 20.17
N LEU A 227 3.97 8.49 19.18
CA LEU A 227 3.24 7.51 18.37
C LEU A 227 4.16 6.74 17.42
N GLN A 228 5.16 7.41 16.82
CA GLN A 228 6.14 6.72 15.96
C GLN A 228 6.83 5.60 16.74
N GLN A 229 7.38 5.91 17.92
CA GLN A 229 8.03 4.92 18.78
C GLN A 229 7.08 3.79 19.18
N ALA A 230 5.83 4.11 19.57
CA ALA A 230 4.84 3.11 19.96
C ALA A 230 4.41 2.20 18.80
N PHE A 231 4.33 2.73 17.57
CA PHE A 231 4.06 1.92 16.38
C PHE A 231 5.25 1.03 16.02
N ASP A 232 6.48 1.53 16.09
CA ASP A 232 7.67 0.71 15.83
C ASP A 232 7.71 -0.51 16.78
N GLN A 233 7.49 -0.29 18.07
CA GLN A 233 7.38 -1.38 19.06
C GLN A 233 6.22 -2.34 18.76
N ALA A 234 5.05 -1.83 18.37
CA ALA A 234 3.90 -2.65 18.04
C ALA A 234 4.12 -3.52 16.77
N LEU A 235 4.84 -2.98 15.78
CA LEU A 235 5.20 -3.71 14.56
C LEU A 235 6.21 -4.81 14.83
N GLU A 236 7.18 -4.58 15.72
CA GLU A 236 8.11 -5.62 16.18
C GLU A 236 7.37 -6.79 16.84
N GLN A 237 6.41 -6.51 17.72
CA GLN A 237 5.61 -7.53 18.41
C GLN A 237 4.80 -8.41 17.45
N HIS A 238 4.42 -7.88 16.29
CA HIS A 238 3.67 -8.61 15.25
C HIS A 238 4.55 -9.11 14.10
N SER A 239 5.89 -8.97 14.18
CA SER A 239 6.82 -9.33 13.10
C SER A 239 6.51 -8.66 11.75
N MET A 240 6.01 -7.42 11.79
CA MET A 240 5.58 -6.64 10.61
C MET A 240 6.62 -5.60 10.16
N GLY A 241 7.74 -5.46 10.86
CA GLY A 241 8.71 -4.37 10.64
C GLY A 241 9.36 -4.30 9.25
N THR A 242 9.42 -5.42 8.52
CA THR A 242 9.95 -5.43 7.14
C THR A 242 8.90 -5.09 6.09
N GLN A 243 7.62 -5.24 6.42
CA GLN A 243 6.49 -5.03 5.51
C GLN A 243 5.87 -3.64 5.67
N CYS A 244 6.06 -3.00 6.81
CA CYS A 244 5.42 -1.75 7.17
C CYS A 244 6.44 -0.66 7.52
N GLN A 245 6.25 0.54 6.96
CA GLN A 245 7.05 1.72 7.33
C GLN A 245 6.25 2.70 8.17
N VAL A 246 6.78 3.06 9.33
CA VAL A 246 6.31 4.20 10.12
C VAL A 246 7.13 5.43 9.78
N MET A 247 6.49 6.56 9.53
CA MET A 247 7.19 7.83 9.31
C MET A 247 6.43 9.00 9.92
N LEU A 248 7.19 9.97 10.42
CA LEU A 248 6.62 11.27 10.73
C LEU A 248 6.35 12.00 9.43
N VAL A 249 5.20 12.63 9.35
CA VAL A 249 4.82 13.48 8.22
C VAL A 249 4.46 14.88 8.69
N SER A 250 4.51 15.81 7.75
CA SER A 250 3.96 17.16 7.92
C SER A 250 2.44 17.11 8.15
N HIS A 251 1.81 18.27 8.28
CA HIS A 251 0.42 18.36 8.70
C HIS A 251 -0.57 17.61 7.77
N LEU A 252 -1.22 16.58 8.32
CA LEU A 252 -2.25 15.77 7.65
C LEU A 252 -3.65 16.41 7.63
N GLY A 253 -3.91 17.39 8.50
CA GLY A 253 -5.27 17.88 8.77
C GLY A 253 -5.72 17.61 10.21
N GLY A 254 -6.65 18.43 10.71
CA GLY A 254 -7.33 18.14 11.98
C GLY A 254 -6.43 18.18 13.22
N HIS A 255 -5.53 19.16 13.34
CA HIS A 255 -4.67 19.30 14.52
C HIS A 255 -5.44 19.46 15.84
N ALA A 256 -6.71 19.89 15.80
CA ALA A 256 -7.58 19.90 16.97
C ALA A 256 -7.76 18.50 17.57
N PHE A 257 -7.68 17.46 16.73
CA PHE A 257 -7.80 16.04 17.07
C PHE A 257 -6.43 15.34 17.09
N ALA A 258 -5.39 16.02 17.56
CA ALA A 258 -3.99 15.55 17.51
C ALA A 258 -3.83 14.10 18.00
N GLY A 259 -2.79 13.43 17.49
CA GLY A 259 -2.77 11.97 17.35
C GLY A 259 -3.34 11.56 15.99
N ASN A 260 -3.01 12.33 14.95
CA ASN A 260 -3.48 12.12 13.58
C ASN A 260 -2.58 11.09 12.90
N VAL A 261 -3.18 9.98 12.47
CA VAL A 261 -2.49 8.86 11.84
C VAL A 261 -3.22 8.46 10.56
N VAL A 262 -2.48 8.20 9.49
CA VAL A 262 -3.01 7.59 8.27
C VAL A 262 -2.32 6.27 8.04
N LEU A 263 -3.10 5.20 7.94
CA LEU A 263 -2.61 3.91 7.52
C LEU A 263 -2.89 3.75 6.04
N TYR A 264 -1.88 3.39 5.27
CA TYR A 264 -2.07 2.83 3.94
C TYR A 264 -1.85 1.33 4.00
N THR A 265 -2.84 0.55 3.59
CA THR A 265 -2.74 -0.91 3.53
C THR A 265 -2.97 -1.40 2.10
N HIS A 266 -2.69 -2.69 1.87
CA HIS A 266 -2.84 -3.30 0.55
C HIS A 266 -2.07 -2.55 -0.53
N GLN A 267 -0.79 -2.23 -0.26
CA GLN A 267 0.07 -1.48 -1.19
C GLN A 267 -0.57 -0.14 -1.59
N GLY A 268 -1.12 0.61 -0.63
CA GLY A 268 -1.66 1.94 -0.90
C GLY A 268 -3.09 1.98 -1.45
N LEU A 269 -3.73 0.83 -1.67
CA LEU A 269 -5.10 0.73 -2.21
C LEU A 269 -6.21 1.03 -1.18
N ARG A 270 -5.88 0.97 0.10
CA ARG A 270 -6.77 1.36 1.20
C ARG A 270 -6.10 2.40 2.07
N SER A 271 -6.87 3.41 2.50
CA SER A 271 -6.42 4.34 3.55
C SER A 271 -7.38 4.38 4.73
N ILE A 272 -6.84 4.35 5.94
CA ILE A 272 -7.59 4.46 7.19
C ILE A 272 -7.08 5.70 7.93
N TRP A 273 -7.98 6.62 8.25
CA TRP A 273 -7.64 7.88 8.91
C TRP A 273 -8.10 7.86 10.36
N TYR A 274 -7.16 8.03 11.27
CA TYR A 274 -7.43 8.13 12.70
C TYR A 274 -7.09 9.52 13.27
N GLY A 275 -7.81 9.90 14.32
CA GLY A 275 -7.51 11.04 15.19
C GLY A 275 -7.53 10.62 16.65
N ARG A 276 -6.99 11.47 17.55
CA ARG A 276 -6.93 11.21 19.00
C ARG A 276 -6.17 9.94 19.38
N ILE A 277 -5.31 9.45 18.50
CA ILE A 277 -4.50 8.27 18.78
C ILE A 277 -3.51 8.58 19.88
N THR A 278 -3.40 7.63 20.81
CA THR A 278 -2.43 7.62 21.89
C THR A 278 -1.54 6.38 21.77
N PRO A 279 -0.38 6.35 22.43
CA PRO A 279 0.48 5.16 22.44
C PRO A 279 -0.26 3.86 22.83
N CYS A 280 -1.27 3.93 23.72
CA CYS A 280 -2.08 2.77 24.11
C CYS A 280 -2.82 2.11 22.93
N HIS A 281 -3.11 2.86 21.87
CA HIS A 281 -3.89 2.37 20.73
C HIS A 281 -3.00 1.73 19.67
N CYS A 282 -1.69 1.99 19.66
CA CYS A 282 -0.79 1.56 18.59
C CYS A 282 -0.79 0.04 18.40
N LEU A 283 -0.76 -0.73 19.50
CA LEU A 283 -0.82 -2.20 19.43
C LEU A 283 -2.12 -2.71 18.79
N ASN A 284 -3.26 -2.17 19.23
CA ASN A 284 -4.57 -2.52 18.69
C ASN A 284 -4.67 -2.13 17.21
N ILE A 285 -4.15 -0.98 16.82
CA ILE A 285 -4.17 -0.53 15.43
C ILE A 285 -3.34 -1.48 14.56
N VAL A 286 -2.15 -1.89 14.99
CA VAL A 286 -1.36 -2.89 14.24
C VAL A 286 -2.13 -4.20 14.14
N ARG A 287 -2.61 -4.75 15.27
CA ARG A 287 -3.33 -6.02 15.30
C ARG A 287 -4.60 -5.99 14.44
N TYR A 288 -5.49 -5.04 14.68
CA TYR A 288 -6.81 -5.02 14.07
C TYR A 288 -6.77 -4.43 12.67
N SER A 289 -6.12 -3.27 12.47
CA SER A 289 -6.15 -2.58 11.18
C SER A 289 -5.13 -3.09 10.18
N LEU A 290 -3.91 -3.47 10.61
CA LEU A 290 -2.93 -4.02 9.68
C LEU A 290 -3.07 -5.53 9.50
N CYS A 291 -3.23 -6.30 10.59
CA CYS A 291 -3.21 -7.77 10.49
C CYS A 291 -4.58 -8.39 10.19
N GLN A 292 -5.69 -7.71 10.52
CA GLN A 292 -7.03 -8.29 10.43
C GLN A 292 -7.99 -7.52 9.52
N ASP A 293 -7.61 -6.39 8.93
CA ASP A 293 -8.51 -5.55 8.12
C ASP A 293 -9.78 -5.09 8.87
N HIS A 294 -9.60 -4.65 10.11
CA HIS A 294 -10.64 -4.04 10.94
C HIS A 294 -10.38 -2.56 11.21
N VAL A 295 -11.43 -1.81 11.56
CA VAL A 295 -11.34 -0.38 11.89
C VAL A 295 -11.75 -0.12 13.33
N LEU A 296 -10.95 0.67 14.04
CA LEU A 296 -11.31 1.20 15.36
C LEU A 296 -12.25 2.39 15.13
N GLN A 297 -13.54 2.11 15.04
CA GLN A 297 -14.54 3.05 14.55
C GLN A 297 -14.58 4.36 15.35
N GLU A 298 -14.36 4.29 16.67
CA GLU A 298 -14.35 5.46 17.55
C GLU A 298 -13.26 6.49 17.24
N PHE A 299 -12.16 6.06 16.65
CA PHE A 299 -11.05 6.94 16.24
C PHE A 299 -11.09 7.28 14.77
N SER A 300 -11.95 6.61 13.99
CA SER A 300 -12.00 6.78 12.54
C SER A 300 -12.52 8.16 12.18
N LYS A 301 -11.84 8.80 11.23
CA LYS A 301 -12.25 10.10 10.69
C LYS A 301 -13.13 10.00 9.45
N VAL A 302 -13.30 8.80 8.91
CA VAL A 302 -13.97 8.54 7.65
C VAL A 302 -14.81 7.28 7.76
N ASP A 303 -15.98 7.29 7.11
CA ASP A 303 -16.87 6.14 7.12
C ASP A 303 -16.41 5.06 6.12
N ARG A 304 -15.70 5.47 5.05
CA ARG A 304 -15.12 4.59 4.03
C ARG A 304 -14.06 5.32 3.19
N MET A 305 -12.85 4.76 3.05
CA MET A 305 -11.84 5.29 2.13
C MET A 305 -11.06 4.16 1.43
N ASP A 306 -11.58 3.76 0.27
CA ASP A 306 -10.82 3.00 -0.72
C ASP A 306 -10.09 4.04 -1.59
N THR A 307 -8.76 4.05 -1.62
CA THR A 307 -7.94 5.09 -2.26
C THR A 307 -7.88 4.99 -3.79
N GLY A 308 -8.81 4.27 -4.41
CA GLY A 308 -8.78 4.07 -5.86
C GLY A 308 -9.70 2.98 -6.40
N ALA A 309 -10.45 2.25 -5.56
CA ALA A 309 -11.55 1.45 -6.06
C ALA A 309 -12.74 2.37 -6.37
N LEU A 310 -12.71 3.05 -7.51
CA LEU A 310 -13.97 3.28 -8.23
C LEU A 310 -14.64 1.91 -8.29
N LYS A 311 -15.84 1.79 -7.71
CA LYS A 311 -16.68 0.61 -7.84
C LYS A 311 -16.79 0.29 -9.34
N VAL A 312 -16.15 -0.78 -9.79
CA VAL A 312 -16.49 -1.39 -11.08
C VAL A 312 -17.64 -2.35 -10.78
N PRO A 313 -18.91 -2.01 -11.10
CA PRO A 313 -19.93 -3.05 -11.14
C PRO A 313 -19.59 -3.99 -12.29
N VAL A 314 -19.13 -5.19 -11.97
CA VAL A 314 -18.97 -6.27 -12.92
C VAL A 314 -20.36 -6.83 -13.21
N ASN A 315 -21.10 -6.19 -14.13
CA ASN A 315 -22.20 -6.85 -14.81
C ASN A 315 -21.59 -7.70 -15.93
N VAL A 316 -21.16 -8.92 -15.59
CA VAL A 316 -20.91 -9.93 -16.61
C VAL A 316 -22.10 -10.88 -16.57
N SER A 317 -23.08 -10.59 -17.42
CA SER A 317 -23.97 -11.62 -17.94
C SER A 317 -23.13 -12.53 -18.84
N THR A 318 -22.57 -13.60 -18.27
CA THR A 318 -21.91 -14.63 -19.09
C THR A 318 -22.95 -15.46 -19.81
N SER A 319 -23.22 -15.13 -21.08
CA SER A 319 -23.60 -16.13 -22.07
C SER A 319 -22.30 -16.73 -22.62
N PHE A 320 -21.91 -17.91 -22.14
CA PHE A 320 -20.76 -18.64 -22.68
C PHE A 320 -21.13 -19.24 -24.05
N SER A 321 -20.53 -18.73 -25.13
CA SER A 321 -20.31 -19.54 -26.33
C SER A 321 -18.99 -20.29 -26.17
N LYS A 322 -19.07 -21.61 -26.05
CA LYS A 322 -17.91 -22.51 -26.05
C LYS A 322 -17.15 -22.33 -27.37
N ASN A 323 -15.89 -21.94 -27.30
CA ASN A 323 -14.87 -22.37 -28.25
C ASN A 323 -13.61 -22.68 -27.45
N GLU A 324 -13.28 -23.97 -27.44
CA GLU A 324 -12.14 -24.57 -26.74
C GLU A 324 -10.84 -24.19 -27.45
N CYS A 325 -9.83 -23.77 -26.68
CA CYS A 325 -8.45 -23.73 -27.14
C CYS A 325 -7.68 -24.81 -26.36
N THR A 326 -7.28 -25.84 -27.10
CA THR A 326 -6.46 -26.98 -26.69
C THR A 326 -5.05 -26.53 -26.34
N ASP A 327 -4.70 -26.46 -25.05
CA ASP A 327 -3.32 -26.67 -24.54
C ASP A 327 -3.26 -26.63 -23.00
N CYS A 328 -4.02 -27.51 -22.33
CA CYS A 328 -3.88 -27.73 -20.88
C CYS A 328 -4.26 -29.16 -20.42
N TYR A 329 -3.89 -30.18 -21.20
CA TYR A 329 -4.23 -31.58 -20.91
C TYR A 329 -3.12 -32.39 -20.19
N VAL A 330 -2.14 -31.77 -19.53
CA VAL A 330 -1.02 -32.53 -18.91
C VAL A 330 -0.88 -32.40 -17.39
N LEU A 331 -1.66 -31.55 -16.70
CA LEU A 331 -1.54 -31.41 -15.22
C LEU A 331 -2.81 -31.73 -14.42
N LYS A 332 -3.75 -32.49 -15.01
CA LYS A 332 -4.98 -32.92 -14.33
C LYS A 332 -5.15 -34.44 -14.16
N GLN A 333 -4.10 -35.24 -14.37
CA GLN A 333 -4.14 -36.71 -14.17
C GLN A 333 -3.38 -37.24 -12.93
N ALA A 334 -2.96 -36.39 -11.99
CA ALA A 334 -2.23 -36.86 -10.79
C ALA A 334 -3.05 -36.84 -9.47
N ARG A 335 -4.38 -36.67 -9.51
CA ARG A 335 -5.18 -36.63 -8.26
C ARG A 335 -6.38 -37.56 -8.15
N ASN A 336 -6.71 -38.35 -9.17
CA ASN A 336 -7.86 -39.27 -9.14
C ASN A 336 -7.52 -40.72 -9.55
N ALA A 337 -6.36 -41.22 -9.13
CA ALA A 337 -5.99 -42.64 -9.25
C ALA A 337 -5.70 -43.25 -7.87
N ALA A 338 -6.67 -43.15 -6.96
CA ALA A 338 -6.69 -43.94 -5.72
C ALA A 338 -8.10 -43.99 -5.15
N LYS A 339 -9.06 -44.50 -5.94
CA LYS A 339 -10.37 -44.98 -5.47
C LYS A 339 -11.04 -45.80 -6.57
N CYS A 340 -11.30 -47.07 -6.27
CA CYS A 340 -12.17 -48.04 -6.95
C CYS A 340 -11.74 -48.66 -8.29
N ALA A 341 -11.21 -49.88 -8.20
CA ALA A 341 -11.72 -51.07 -8.89
C ALA A 341 -11.31 -52.29 -8.03
N CYS A 342 -12.21 -52.98 -7.29
CA CYS A 342 -13.07 -54.11 -7.73
C CYS A 342 -12.31 -55.15 -8.56
N SER A 343 -12.40 -56.48 -8.43
CA SER A 343 -13.00 -57.47 -7.51
C SER A 343 -12.86 -58.84 -8.21
N GLY A 344 -12.53 -59.93 -7.48
CA GLY A 344 -12.57 -61.35 -7.95
C GLY A 344 -11.23 -61.87 -8.51
N GLU A 345 -10.73 -63.08 -8.26
CA GLU A 345 -11.32 -64.34 -7.76
C GLU A 345 -10.31 -65.24 -6.99
N ARG A 346 -10.91 -66.24 -6.35
CA ARG A 346 -10.44 -67.37 -5.51
C ARG A 346 -9.19 -68.16 -5.94
N GLY A 347 -8.45 -68.67 -4.94
CA GLY A 347 -8.04 -70.09 -4.91
C GLY A 347 -6.62 -70.46 -4.43
N LYS A 348 -6.59 -71.24 -3.33
CA LYS A 348 -5.64 -72.31 -2.94
C LYS A 348 -4.45 -72.03 -2.00
N GLU A 349 -4.39 -72.93 -1.02
CA GLU A 349 -3.39 -73.15 0.03
C GLU A 349 -1.97 -73.40 -0.47
N SER A 350 -0.97 -73.05 0.33
CA SER A 350 0.06 -74.02 0.78
C SER A 350 0.99 -73.42 1.85
N ARG A 351 1.29 -74.24 2.85
CA ARG A 351 2.28 -74.04 3.92
C ARG A 351 3.69 -74.14 3.33
N PHE A 352 4.64 -73.38 3.87
CA PHE A 352 6.01 -73.86 4.11
C PHE A 352 6.58 -73.26 5.40
N HIS A 353 7.30 -74.12 6.12
CA HIS A 353 7.87 -73.97 7.45
C HIS A 353 9.34 -73.52 7.42
N HIS A 354 9.84 -73.05 8.59
CA HIS A 354 11.24 -72.94 9.05
C HIS A 354 12.12 -71.84 8.39
N SER A 355 13.04 -71.13 9.07
CA SER A 355 13.60 -71.19 10.43
C SER A 355 14.53 -69.96 10.69
N ASN A 356 14.68 -69.58 11.97
CA ASN A 356 15.85 -68.98 12.64
C ASN A 356 16.55 -67.73 12.03
N CYS A 357 16.68 -66.63 12.79
CA CYS A 357 17.69 -66.46 13.84
C CYS A 357 17.71 -65.01 14.41
N GLN A 358 18.05 -64.95 15.69
CA GLN A 358 18.21 -63.85 16.64
C GLN A 358 19.16 -62.74 16.13
N THR A 359 19.09 -61.47 16.56
CA THR A 359 19.35 -60.98 17.93
C THR A 359 18.95 -59.51 18.08
N ALA A 360 18.42 -59.18 19.27
CA ALA A 360 18.29 -57.82 19.80
C ALA A 360 19.29 -57.64 20.96
N THR A 361 19.75 -56.42 21.25
CA THR A 361 19.97 -55.97 22.64
C THR A 361 20.00 -54.45 22.75
N TRP A 362 19.02 -53.91 23.47
CA TRP A 362 19.09 -52.65 24.22
C TRP A 362 19.16 -53.04 25.71
N LYS A 363 20.05 -52.42 26.50
CA LYS A 363 20.13 -52.61 27.97
C LYS A 363 19.62 -51.39 28.73
N LYS A 364 18.81 -51.71 29.74
CA LYS A 364 18.11 -50.92 30.78
C LYS A 364 19.07 -50.16 31.72
N GLY A 365 18.69 -49.01 32.29
CA GLY A 365 17.96 -48.89 33.59
C GLY A 365 18.96 -48.57 34.73
N PRO A 366 18.59 -48.43 36.03
CA PRO A 366 17.29 -48.45 36.71
C PRO A 366 17.11 -47.19 37.63
N THR A 367 16.15 -46.99 38.54
CA THR A 367 15.09 -47.77 39.24
C THR A 367 13.92 -46.84 39.51
#